data_AF-A0A6B2LX36-F1
#
_entry.id   AF-A0A6B2LX36-F1
#
_cell.length_a   1.000
_cell.length_b   1.000
_cell.length_c   1.000
_cell.angle_alpha   90.00
_cell.angle_beta   90.00
_cell.angle_gamma   90.00
#
_symmetry.space_group_name_H-M   'P 1'
#
loop_
_entity.id
_entity.type
_entity.pdbx_description
1 polymer ?
#
loop_
_entity_poly.entity_id
_entity_poly.type
_entity_poly.pdbx_seq_one_letter_code
_entity_poly.pdbx_strand_id
1 'polypeptide(L)'
;MEPKLQIILFQPEIPQNTGNVGRLCAFTGARLHLVGPLGFSLDDRYLRRSGMDYWKHLDVKVHESWEAFRDGPDFPERIWLFTTHARQSYWSATFQQGDALLFGNEGHGCPGWLHEEIGDTHRITLPRFNEQPLRSLNLATSVGIAAYEAMRQIALPGAP
;
A
#
# COMPACT_ATOMS: atom_id res chain seq x y z
N MET A 1 14.82 -11.29 -6.78
CA MET A 1 13.88 -11.23 -7.91
C MET A 1 13.07 -9.97 -7.72
N GLU A 2 12.91 -9.15 -8.75
CA GLU A 2 12.12 -7.92 -8.65
C GLU A 2 10.65 -8.26 -8.34
N PRO A 3 10.02 -7.56 -7.38
CA PRO A 3 8.63 -7.81 -7.04
C PRO A 3 7.72 -7.41 -8.19
N LYS A 4 6.67 -8.19 -8.46
CA LYS A 4 5.67 -7.84 -9.46
C LYS A 4 4.91 -6.57 -9.10
N LEU A 5 4.67 -6.38 -7.80
CA LEU A 5 3.95 -5.27 -7.22
C LEU A 5 4.57 -4.95 -5.86
N GLN A 6 4.59 -3.68 -5.49
CA GLN A 6 5.07 -3.21 -4.20
C GLN A 6 3.91 -2.53 -3.46
N ILE A 7 3.83 -2.70 -2.15
CA ILE A 7 2.84 -2.06 -1.28
C ILE A 7 3.59 -1.23 -0.26
N ILE A 8 3.31 0.07 -0.20
CA ILE A 8 3.93 0.98 0.75
C ILE A 8 2.87 1.41 1.76
N LEU A 9 3.09 1.11 3.04
CA LEU A 9 2.32 1.66 4.14
C LEU A 9 3.14 2.76 4.80
N PHE A 10 2.69 4.00 4.63
CA PHE A 10 3.32 5.18 5.24
C PHE A 10 2.74 5.42 6.64
N GLN A 11 3.62 5.30 7.64
CA GLN A 11 3.35 5.54 9.07
C GLN A 11 2.14 4.77 9.62
N PRO A 12 1.97 3.46 9.33
CA PRO A 12 0.77 2.73 9.73
C PRO A 12 0.62 2.72 11.26
N GLU A 13 -0.61 2.90 11.73
CA GLU A 13 -0.90 3.06 13.16
C GLU A 13 -1.50 1.79 13.78
N ILE A 14 -2.20 0.96 12.98
CA ILE A 14 -2.94 -0.20 13.48
C ILE A 14 -2.24 -1.51 13.11
N PRO A 15 -1.70 -2.28 14.09
CA PRO A 15 -0.92 -3.49 13.81
C PRO A 15 -1.75 -4.58 13.10
N GLN A 16 -3.05 -4.66 13.37
CA GLN A 16 -3.94 -5.64 12.73
C GLN A 16 -4.09 -5.40 11.22
N ASN A 17 -4.14 -4.14 10.79
CA ASN A 17 -4.20 -3.81 9.36
C ASN A 17 -2.88 -4.22 8.68
N THR A 18 -1.75 -3.87 9.29
CA THR A 18 -0.42 -4.28 8.78
C THR A 18 -0.28 -5.80 8.71
N GLY A 19 -0.74 -6.53 9.73
CA GLY A 19 -0.75 -8.00 9.73
C GLY A 19 -1.55 -8.59 8.56
N ASN A 20 -2.74 -8.05 8.29
CA ASN A 20 -3.58 -8.46 7.16
C ASN A 20 -2.95 -8.13 5.81
N VAL A 21 -2.34 -6.95 5.66
CA VAL A 21 -1.60 -6.56 4.45
C VAL A 21 -0.39 -7.46 4.24
N GLY A 22 0.34 -7.81 5.31
CA GLY A 22 1.42 -8.79 5.26
C GLY A 22 0.96 -10.15 4.74
N ARG A 23 -0.21 -10.63 5.19
CA ARG A 23 -0.80 -11.89 4.69
C ARG A 23 -1.13 -11.80 3.19
N LEU A 24 -1.71 -10.69 2.75
CA LEU A 24 -1.99 -10.42 1.34
C LEU A 24 -0.71 -10.48 0.52
N CYS A 25 0.33 -9.76 0.94
CA CYS A 25 1.62 -9.71 0.24
C CYS A 25 2.29 -11.09 0.14
N ALA A 26 2.24 -11.88 1.21
CA ALA A 26 2.74 -13.26 1.19
C ALA A 26 2.00 -14.16 0.19
N PHE A 27 0.70 -13.93 -0.03
CA PHE A 27 -0.09 -14.71 -0.98
C PHE A 27 0.07 -14.23 -2.44
N THR A 28 0.22 -12.93 -2.67
CA THR A 28 0.36 -12.35 -4.01
C THR A 28 1.81 -12.31 -4.50
N GLY A 29 2.78 -12.51 -3.61
CA GLY A 29 4.20 -12.32 -3.89
C GLY A 29 4.59 -10.86 -4.03
N ALA A 30 3.74 -9.93 -3.57
CA ALA A 30 4.06 -8.52 -3.52
C ALA A 30 5.06 -8.21 -2.39
N ARG A 31 5.91 -7.20 -2.59
CA ARG A 31 6.80 -6.69 -1.54
C ARG A 31 6.05 -5.70 -0.65
N LEU A 32 6.25 -5.79 0.66
CA LEU A 32 5.71 -4.85 1.63
C LEU A 32 6.79 -3.89 2.14
N HIS A 33 6.54 -2.59 2.03
CA HIS A 33 7.34 -1.54 2.64
C HIS A 33 6.56 -0.91 3.80
N LEU A 34 7.16 -0.90 4.98
CA LEU A 34 6.66 -0.18 6.15
C LEU A 34 7.55 1.05 6.37
N VAL A 35 7.00 2.23 6.14
CA VAL A 35 7.75 3.49 6.24
C VAL A 35 7.39 4.18 7.55
N GLY A 36 8.41 4.51 8.34
CA GLY A 36 8.27 4.99 9.70
C GLY A 36 7.93 6.48 9.87
N PRO A 37 7.68 6.88 11.15
CA PRO A 37 7.57 6.02 12.33
C PRO A 37 6.32 5.13 12.31
N LEU A 38 6.44 3.89 12.80
CA LEU A 38 5.30 2.98 12.94
C LEU A 38 4.57 3.27 14.25
N GLY A 39 3.24 3.25 14.25
CA GLY A 39 2.43 3.45 15.46
C GLY A 39 2.39 2.23 16.41
N PHE A 40 3.13 1.16 16.09
CA PHE A 40 3.19 -0.08 16.85
C PHE A 40 4.58 -0.73 16.77
N SER A 41 4.85 -1.67 17.67
CA SER A 41 6.06 -2.49 17.62
C SER A 41 5.87 -3.70 16.71
N LEU A 42 6.89 -4.03 15.89
CA LEU A 42 6.86 -5.24 15.07
C LEU A 42 6.93 -6.53 15.91
N ASP A 43 7.38 -6.44 17.15
CA ASP A 43 7.38 -7.53 18.13
C ASP A 43 6.02 -7.78 18.77
N ASP A 44 5.02 -6.97 18.45
CA ASP A 44 3.70 -7.05 19.05
C ASP A 44 3.09 -8.44 18.84
N ARG A 45 2.55 -8.99 19.93
CA ARG A 45 1.82 -10.27 19.94
C ARG A 45 0.67 -10.27 18.93
N TYR A 46 0.10 -9.11 18.59
CA TYR A 46 -0.93 -9.00 17.57
C TYR A 46 -0.43 -9.34 16.16
N LEU A 47 0.78 -8.90 15.77
CA LEU A 47 1.41 -9.29 14.50
C LEU A 47 1.74 -10.79 14.48
N ARG A 48 2.20 -11.31 15.61
CA ARG A 48 2.51 -12.74 15.79
C ARG A 48 1.25 -13.63 15.69
N ARG A 49 0.11 -13.17 16.23
CA ARG A 49 -1.18 -13.90 16.18
C ARG A 49 -1.84 -13.87 14.80
N SER A 50 -1.69 -12.79 14.05
CA SER A 50 -2.23 -12.73 12.69
C SER A 50 -1.48 -13.62 11.71
N GLY A 51 -0.24 -14.07 12.01
CA GLY A 51 0.60 -14.56 10.92
C GLY A 51 1.96 -15.19 11.09
N MET A 52 2.27 -15.83 12.22
CA MET A 52 3.60 -16.43 12.45
C MET A 52 4.12 -17.34 11.32
N ASP A 53 3.26 -17.96 10.50
CA ASP A 53 3.70 -18.85 9.43
C ASP A 53 4.08 -18.12 8.12
N TYR A 54 3.40 -17.01 7.78
CA TYR A 54 3.65 -16.32 6.50
C TYR A 54 4.72 -15.24 6.59
N TRP A 55 5.01 -14.68 7.78
CA TRP A 55 6.06 -13.68 7.94
C TRP A 55 7.44 -14.16 7.49
N LYS A 56 7.71 -15.48 7.57
CA LYS A 56 8.95 -16.10 7.07
C LYS A 56 9.07 -16.08 5.55
N HIS A 57 7.94 -15.96 4.86
CA HIS A 57 7.84 -15.95 3.40
C HIS A 57 7.52 -14.55 2.86
N LEU A 58 7.30 -13.58 3.76
CA LEU A 58 6.96 -12.22 3.41
C LEU A 58 8.24 -11.44 3.05
N ASP A 59 8.30 -10.93 1.83
CA ASP A 59 9.29 -9.92 1.45
C ASP A 59 8.86 -8.57 2.04
N VAL A 60 9.31 -8.29 3.27
CA VAL A 60 9.02 -7.04 4.00
C VAL A 60 10.30 -6.25 4.25
N LYS A 61 10.22 -4.95 4.03
CA LYS A 61 11.26 -3.97 4.34
C LYS A 61 10.70 -2.90 5.26
N VAL A 62 11.48 -2.53 6.26
CA VAL A 62 11.13 -1.49 7.23
C VAL A 62 12.10 -0.35 7.04
N HIS A 63 11.57 0.86 6.88
CA HIS A 63 12.33 2.07 6.63
C HIS A 63 12.06 3.08 7.74
N GLU A 64 13.09 3.75 8.22
CA GLU A 64 12.96 4.68 9.35
C GLU A 64 12.11 5.91 9.02
N SER A 65 12.20 6.40 7.79
CA SER A 65 11.47 7.56 7.29
C SER A 65 11.22 7.46 5.78
N TRP A 66 10.45 8.40 5.22
CA TRP A 66 10.23 8.49 3.78
C TRP A 66 11.53 8.76 3.02
N GLU A 67 12.38 9.62 3.54
CA GLU A 67 13.67 9.97 2.94
C GLU A 67 14.59 8.74 2.89
N ALA A 68 14.67 7.97 3.99
CA ALA A 68 15.43 6.73 4.03
C ALA A 68 14.91 5.69 3.02
N PHE A 69 13.59 5.62 2.83
CA PHE A 69 13.00 4.77 1.80
C PHE A 69 13.33 5.28 0.39
N ARG A 70 13.19 6.58 0.15
CA ARG A 70 13.39 7.23 -1.16
C ARG A 70 14.81 7.14 -1.66
N ASP A 71 15.77 7.33 -0.78
CA ASP A 71 17.19 7.30 -1.12
C ASP A 71 17.74 5.85 -1.11
N GLY A 72 16.88 4.89 -0.77
CA GLY A 72 17.22 3.47 -0.67
C GLY A 72 17.14 2.72 -2.01
N PRO A 73 17.78 1.54 -2.10
CA PRO A 73 17.84 0.75 -3.34
C PRO A 73 16.51 0.08 -3.71
N ASP A 74 15.54 0.06 -2.79
CA ASP A 74 14.23 -0.54 -3.00
C ASP A 74 13.16 0.51 -3.40
N PHE A 75 13.56 1.76 -3.70
CA PHE A 75 12.61 2.77 -4.12
C PHE A 75 12.06 2.46 -5.54
N PRO A 76 10.74 2.40 -5.72
CA PRO A 76 10.12 2.08 -7.00
C PRO A 76 10.25 3.23 -8.01
N GLU A 77 10.33 2.89 -9.30
CA GLU A 77 10.29 3.89 -10.38
C GLU A 77 8.95 4.62 -10.46
N ARG A 78 7.84 3.94 -10.11
CA ARG A 78 6.49 4.47 -10.24
C ARG A 78 5.64 4.14 -9.01
N ILE A 79 5.06 5.19 -8.44
CA ILE A 79 4.20 5.11 -7.24
C ILE A 79 2.81 5.62 -7.59
N TRP A 80 1.79 4.88 -7.15
CA TRP A 80 0.40 5.30 -7.17
C TRP A 80 -0.07 5.58 -5.74
N LEU A 81 -0.37 6.84 -5.44
CA LEU A 81 -0.91 7.24 -4.14
C LEU A 81 -2.43 7.02 -4.11
N PHE A 82 -2.87 6.14 -3.21
CA PHE A 82 -4.28 5.98 -2.90
C PHE A 82 -4.73 7.01 -1.88
N THR A 83 -5.63 7.90 -2.27
CA THR A 83 -6.13 8.97 -1.40
C THR A 83 -7.54 9.41 -1.78
N THR A 84 -8.33 9.80 -0.78
CA THR A 84 -9.67 10.40 -0.97
C THR A 84 -9.63 11.78 -1.59
N HIS A 85 -8.45 12.42 -1.64
CA HIS A 85 -8.25 13.74 -2.26
C HIS A 85 -8.02 13.66 -3.79
N ALA A 86 -7.92 12.46 -4.35
CA ALA A 86 -7.75 12.27 -5.79
C ALA A 86 -9.09 12.41 -6.53
N ARG A 87 -9.04 12.97 -7.74
CA ARG A 87 -10.19 13.03 -8.65
C ARG A 87 -10.32 11.79 -9.54
N GLN A 88 -9.21 11.10 -9.76
CA GLN A 88 -9.14 9.95 -10.66
C GLN A 88 -9.45 8.65 -9.91
N SER A 89 -10.32 7.81 -10.48
CA SER A 89 -10.59 6.47 -9.94
C SER A 89 -9.43 5.51 -10.25
N TYR A 90 -9.13 4.61 -9.31
CA TYR A 90 -8.14 3.55 -9.54
C TYR A 90 -8.44 2.66 -10.75
N TRP A 91 -9.70 2.52 -11.19
CA TRP A 91 -10.04 1.76 -12.41
C TRP A 91 -9.47 2.35 -13.69
N SER A 92 -9.12 3.64 -13.68
CA SER A 92 -8.52 4.31 -14.83
C SER A 92 -6.99 4.27 -14.83
N ALA A 93 -6.38 3.73 -13.76
CA ALA A 93 -4.94 3.55 -13.71
C ALA A 93 -4.53 2.33 -14.54
N THR A 94 -3.39 2.46 -15.23
CA THR A 94 -2.74 1.36 -15.95
C THR A 94 -1.53 0.88 -15.16
N PHE A 95 -1.74 -0.14 -14.36
CA PHE A 95 -0.71 -0.73 -13.53
C PHE A 95 0.27 -1.57 -14.36
N GLN A 96 1.55 -1.49 -14.01
CA GLN A 96 2.62 -2.24 -14.68
C GLN A 96 3.46 -2.98 -13.64
N GLN A 97 4.19 -3.98 -14.11
CA GLN A 97 5.11 -4.72 -13.27
C GLN A 97 6.12 -3.77 -12.61
N GLY A 98 6.31 -3.91 -11.30
CA GLY A 98 7.22 -3.09 -10.51
C GLY A 98 6.57 -1.86 -9.85
N ASP A 99 5.34 -1.52 -10.23
CA ASP A 99 4.59 -0.42 -9.61
C ASP A 99 4.47 -0.59 -8.09
N ALA A 100 4.46 0.55 -7.39
CA ALA A 100 4.16 0.61 -5.98
C ALA A 100 2.82 1.29 -5.71
N LEU A 101 2.05 0.71 -4.78
CA LEU A 101 0.80 1.27 -4.30
C LEU A 101 1.03 1.85 -2.91
N LEU A 102 0.94 3.17 -2.78
CA LEU A 102 1.20 3.92 -1.55
C LEU A 102 -0.11 4.23 -0.83
N PHE A 103 -0.15 3.88 0.46
CA PHE A 103 -1.24 4.16 1.37
C PHE A 103 -0.72 4.89 2.60
N GLY A 104 -1.40 5.96 2.99
CA GLY A 104 -1.14 6.64 4.25
C GLY A 104 -1.73 5.92 5.46
N ASN A 105 -1.48 6.48 6.63
CA ASN A 105 -1.98 5.94 7.88
C ASN A 105 -3.51 6.08 8.02
N GLU A 106 -4.08 5.34 8.96
CA GLU A 106 -5.53 5.25 9.14
C GLU A 106 -6.17 6.53 9.67
N GLY A 107 -5.44 7.32 10.44
CA GLY A 107 -5.95 8.54 11.07
C GLY A 107 -6.06 9.71 10.10
N HIS A 108 -4.99 9.98 9.36
CA HIS A 108 -4.82 11.23 8.60
C HIS A 108 -4.41 11.01 7.13
N GLY A 109 -4.11 9.77 6.73
CA GLY A 109 -3.59 9.48 5.40
C GLY A 109 -2.16 10.00 5.21
N CYS A 110 -1.83 10.41 3.99
CA CYS A 110 -0.51 10.98 3.69
C CYS A 110 -0.51 12.50 3.91
N PRO A 111 0.63 13.09 4.33
CA PRO A 111 0.76 14.53 4.47
C PRO A 111 0.79 15.25 3.12
N GLY A 112 0.47 16.55 3.11
CA GLY A 112 0.38 17.36 1.89
C GLY A 112 1.65 17.37 1.03
N TRP A 113 2.83 17.42 1.66
CA TRP A 113 4.11 17.38 0.93
C TRP A 113 4.27 16.07 0.12
N LEU A 114 3.77 14.94 0.63
CA LEU A 114 3.85 13.66 -0.07
C LEU A 114 2.86 13.61 -1.23
N HIS A 115 1.71 14.27 -1.10
CA HIS A 115 0.78 14.46 -2.21
C HIS A 115 1.36 15.33 -3.33
N GLU A 116 2.15 16.34 -2.98
CA GLU A 116 2.85 17.22 -3.93
C GLU A 116 4.00 16.47 -4.61
N GLU A 117 4.79 15.71 -3.85
CA GLU A 117 5.91 14.91 -4.35
C GLU A 117 5.48 13.85 -5.37
N ILE A 118 4.37 13.15 -5.11
CA ILE A 118 3.83 12.14 -6.06
C ILE A 118 3.22 12.79 -7.31
N GLY A 119 2.64 13.99 -7.18
CA GLY A 119 2.02 14.71 -8.29
C GLY A 119 0.62 14.20 -8.68
N ASP A 120 -0.19 15.10 -9.24
CA ASP A 120 -1.63 14.90 -9.46
C ASP A 120 -1.98 13.69 -10.34
N THR A 121 -1.16 13.36 -11.34
CA THR A 121 -1.41 12.28 -12.31
C THR A 121 -1.24 10.88 -11.74
N HIS A 122 -0.56 10.75 -10.59
CA HIS A 122 -0.30 9.48 -9.92
C HIS A 122 -1.10 9.32 -8.61
N ARG A 123 -2.09 10.19 -8.39
CA ARG A 123 -3.03 10.06 -7.27
C ARG A 123 -4.35 9.51 -7.73
N ILE A 124 -4.79 8.44 -7.09
CA ILE A 124 -6.02 7.72 -7.41
C ILE A 124 -6.85 7.46 -6.16
N THR A 125 -8.15 7.30 -6.34
CA THR A 125 -9.10 7.02 -5.25
C THR A 125 -9.87 5.73 -5.50
N LEU A 126 -10.29 5.08 -4.41
CA LEU A 126 -11.32 4.06 -4.46
C LEU A 126 -12.69 4.75 -4.51
N PRO A 127 -13.51 4.50 -5.54
CA PRO A 127 -14.79 5.15 -5.69
C PRO A 127 -15.71 4.90 -4.51
N ARG A 128 -16.36 5.97 -4.09
CA ARG A 128 -17.36 5.97 -3.04
C ARG A 128 -18.74 5.96 -3.69
N PHE A 129 -19.50 4.89 -3.45
CA PHE A 129 -20.85 4.74 -4.00
C PHE A 129 -21.96 5.24 -3.07
N ASN A 130 -21.64 5.55 -1.81
CA ASN A 130 -22.58 6.08 -0.84
C ASN A 130 -22.32 7.58 -0.63
N GLU A 131 -23.32 8.44 -0.80
CA GLU A 131 -23.19 9.90 -0.70
C GLU A 131 -23.12 10.42 0.76
N GLN A 132 -23.43 9.60 1.76
CA GLN A 132 -23.34 9.99 3.16
C GLN A 132 -21.88 10.24 3.58
N PRO A 133 -21.60 11.10 4.57
CA PRO A 133 -20.25 11.40 5.07
C PRO A 133 -19.70 10.30 6.00
N LEU A 134 -19.56 9.08 5.48
CA LEU A 134 -18.87 7.95 6.14
C LEU A 134 -17.35 8.14 6.13
N ARG A 135 -16.68 7.50 7.09
CA ARG A 135 -15.23 7.34 7.11
C ARG A 135 -14.74 6.54 5.90
N SER A 136 -13.46 6.65 5.59
CA SER A 136 -12.78 5.83 4.58
C SER A 136 -12.90 4.33 4.89
N LEU A 137 -12.73 3.50 3.86
CA LEU A 137 -12.59 2.05 4.05
C LEU A 137 -11.41 1.72 4.98
N ASN A 138 -11.50 0.55 5.61
CA ASN A 138 -10.39 -0.03 6.35
C ASN A 138 -9.14 -0.16 5.45
N LEU A 139 -7.96 0.20 5.97
CA LEU A 139 -6.69 0.20 5.24
C LEU A 139 -6.39 -1.15 4.57
N ALA A 140 -6.46 -2.26 5.31
CA ALA A 140 -6.16 -3.58 4.74
C ALA A 140 -7.16 -3.97 3.63
N THR A 141 -8.43 -3.60 3.78
CA THR A 141 -9.44 -3.78 2.72
C THR A 141 -9.10 -2.96 1.48
N SER A 142 -8.76 -1.68 1.65
CA SER A 142 -8.37 -0.79 0.56
C SER A 142 -7.15 -1.31 -0.20
N VAL A 143 -6.12 -1.76 0.52
CA VAL A 143 -4.92 -2.38 -0.06
C VAL A 143 -5.28 -3.66 -0.81
N GLY A 144 -6.14 -4.50 -0.26
CA GLY A 144 -6.60 -5.73 -0.91
C GLY A 144 -7.30 -5.48 -2.25
N ILE A 145 -8.23 -4.52 -2.30
CA ILE A 145 -8.95 -4.13 -3.52
C ILE A 145 -7.95 -3.64 -4.59
N ALA A 146 -7.06 -2.73 -4.19
CA ALA A 146 -6.08 -2.13 -5.08
C ALA A 146 -5.07 -3.16 -5.61
N ALA A 147 -4.52 -3.99 -4.73
CA ALA A 147 -3.51 -4.98 -5.08
C ALA A 147 -4.05 -6.03 -6.06
N TYR A 148 -5.28 -6.52 -5.85
CA TYR A 148 -5.86 -7.51 -6.76
C TYR A 148 -6.19 -6.93 -8.14
N GLU A 149 -6.61 -5.67 -8.24
CA GLU A 149 -6.79 -5.02 -9.55
C GLU A 149 -5.45 -4.81 -10.27
N ALA A 150 -4.43 -4.30 -9.57
CA ALA A 150 -3.10 -4.15 -10.15
C ALA A 150 -2.55 -5.50 -10.62
N MET A 151 -2.66 -6.54 -9.79
CA MET A 151 -2.24 -7.89 -10.16
C MET A 151 -3.06 -8.47 -11.31
N ARG A 152 -4.36 -8.19 -11.43
CA ARG A 152 -5.18 -8.57 -12.58
C ARG A 152 -4.60 -7.99 -13.87
N GLN A 153 -4.30 -6.70 -13.89
CA GLN A 153 -3.71 -6.03 -15.06
C GLN A 153 -2.31 -6.56 -15.39
N ILE A 154 -1.46 -6.78 -14.37
CA ILE A 154 -0.08 -7.26 -14.55
C ILE A 154 -0.05 -8.74 -15.00
N ALA A 155 -0.92 -9.59 -14.47
CA ALA A 155 -0.94 -11.02 -14.80
C ALA A 155 -1.67 -11.34 -16.11
N LEU A 156 -2.60 -10.47 -16.55
CA LEU A 156 -3.40 -10.65 -17.76
C LEU A 156 -3.29 -9.42 -18.67
N PRO A 157 -2.12 -9.16 -19.30
CA PRO A 157 -1.99 -8.03 -20.21
C PRO A 157 -2.95 -8.20 -21.39
N GLY A 158 -3.99 -7.35 -21.46
CA GLY A 158 -5.01 -7.35 -22.51
C GLY A 158 -6.37 -7.99 -22.14
N ALA A 159 -6.62 -8.35 -20.87
CA ALA A 159 -7.98 -8.71 -20.45
C ALA A 159 -8.88 -7.46 -20.42
N PRO A 160 -10.14 -7.57 -20.89
CA PRO A 160 -11.07 -6.44 -20.99
C PRO A 160 -11.38 -5.77 -19.65
#